data_AF-A0A812URE1-F1
#
_entry.id   AF-A0A812URE1-F1
#
_cell.length_a   1.000
_cell.length_b   1.000
_cell.length_c   1.000
_cell.angle_alpha   90.00
_cell.angle_beta   90.00
_cell.angle_gamma   90.00
#
_symmetry.space_group_name_H-M   'P 1'
#
loop_
_entity.id
_entity.type
_entity.pdbx_description
1 polymer ?
#
loop_
_entity_poly.entity_id
_entity_poly.type
_entity_poly.pdbx_seq_one_letter_code
_entity_poly.pdbx_strand_id
1 'polypeptide(L)' 'MVLLKMKETAEAYLGTKLNDAVVTVPAYFNDSQRQATKDAGTISGMNVLRIINEPTAAAIAYGLDKKGSGERNVLIY' A
#
# COMPACT_ATOMS: atom_id res chain seq x y z
N MET A 1 1.77 2.49 17.67
CA MET A 1 1.25 2.91 16.35
C MET A 1 1.72 1.94 15.29
N VAL A 2 0.85 1.44 14.40
CA VAL A 2 1.19 0.36 13.46
C VAL A 2 2.07 0.82 12.30
N LEU A 3 1.72 1.91 11.62
CA LEU A 3 2.48 2.41 10.47
C LEU A 3 3.90 2.84 10.82
N LEU A 4 4.10 3.46 11.99
CA LEU A 4 5.44 3.75 12.51
C LEU A 4 6.28 2.48 12.69
N LYS A 5 5.69 1.41 13.23
CA LYS A 5 6.40 0.14 13.39
C LYS A 5 6.78 -0.50 12.05
N MET A 6 5.92 -0.38 11.04
CA MET A 6 6.22 -0.87 9.69
C MET A 6 7.36 -0.07 9.05
N LYS A 7 7.38 1.26 9.22
CA LYS A 7 8.48 2.12 8.82
C LYS A 7 9.80 1.68 9.46
N GLU A 8 9.84 1.60 10.80
CA GLU A 8 11.04 1.18 11.53
C GLU A 8 11.56 -0.20 11.09
N THR A 9 10.64 -1.13 10.81
CA THR A 9 10.99 -2.48 10.34
C THR A 9 11.69 -2.43 8.98
N ALA A 10 11.15 -1.63 8.05
CA ALA A 10 11.73 -1.48 6.72
C ALA A 10 13.05 -0.68 6.75
N GLU A 11 13.14 0.36 7.58
CA GLU A 11 14.38 1.13 7.80
C GLU A 11 15.49 0.25 8.41
N ALA A 12 15.15 -0.61 9.39
CA ALA A 12 16.10 -1.54 9.99
C ALA A 12 16.62 -2.57 8.98
N TYR A 13 15.77 -3.04 8.07
CA TYR A 13 16.15 -3.97 7.00
C TYR A 13 17.05 -3.31 5.95
N LEU A 14 16.73 -2.07 5.53
CA LEU A 14 17.46 -1.36 4.46
C LEU A 14 18.66 -0.55 4.96
N GLY A 15 18.76 -0.29 6.26
CA GLY A 15 19.83 0.51 6.87
C GLY A 15 19.78 2.00 6.53
N THR A 16 18.64 2.49 6.03
CA THR A 16 18.43 3.90 5.63
C THR A 16 17.07 4.39 6.08
N LYS A 17 16.91 5.72 6.16
CA LYS A 17 15.63 6.37 6.44
C LYS A 17 14.68 6.24 5.26
N LEU A 18 13.40 6.02 5.57
CA LEU A 18 12.31 5.95 4.60
C LEU A 18 11.38 7.15 4.78
N ASN A 19 11.18 7.89 3.70
CA ASN A 19 10.36 9.09 3.72
C ASN A 19 9.05 8.94 2.96
N ASP A 20 8.97 7.98 2.02
CA ASP A 20 7.83 7.84 1.12
C ASP A 20 7.21 6.45 1.23
N ALA A 21 5.89 6.36 1.12
CA ALA A 21 5.14 5.10 1.20
C ALA A 21 3.90 5.08 0.29
N VAL A 22 3.52 3.87 -0.10
CA VAL A 22 2.20 3.56 -0.64
C VAL A 22 1.46 2.74 0.42
N VAL A 23 0.22 3.11 0.73
CA VAL A 23 -0.57 2.45 1.78
C VAL A 23 -1.84 1.87 1.15
N THR A 24 -2.18 0.64 1.52
CA THR A 24 -3.39 -0.03 1.04
C THR A 24 -4.61 0.37 1.86
N VAL A 25 -5.79 0.36 1.23
CA VAL A 25 -7.09 0.49 1.90
C VAL A 25 -8.11 -0.47 1.30
N PRO A 26 -9.16 -0.84 2.06
CA PRO A 26 -10.28 -1.59 1.50
C PRO A 26 -10.92 -0.86 0.32
N ALA A 27 -11.29 -1.59 -0.74
CA ALA A 27 -11.83 -0.98 -1.96
C ALA A 27 -13.10 -0.16 -1.70
N TYR A 28 -13.90 -0.56 -0.71
CA TYR A 28 -15.15 0.10 -0.32
C TYR A 28 -14.98 1.29 0.63
N PHE A 29 -13.74 1.68 0.98
CA PHE A 29 -13.51 2.88 1.78
C PHE A 29 -14.00 4.13 1.04
N ASN A 30 -14.75 4.95 1.76
CA ASN A 30 -15.17 6.28 1.32
C ASN A 30 -14.03 7.30 1.45
N ASP A 31 -14.27 8.52 0.99
CA ASP A 31 -13.24 9.57 0.92
C ASP A 31 -12.70 9.97 2.31
N SER A 32 -13.55 10.02 3.34
CA SER A 32 -13.10 10.40 4.70
C SER A 32 -12.22 9.33 5.33
N GLN A 33 -12.55 8.05 5.13
CA GLN A 33 -11.73 6.92 5.60
C GLN A 33 -10.38 6.85 4.86
N ARG A 34 -10.37 7.14 3.55
CA ARG A 34 -9.14 7.26 2.75
C ARG A 34 -8.26 8.40 3.24
N GLN A 35 -8.85 9.57 3.49
CA GLN A 35 -8.12 10.72 3.99
C GLN A 35 -7.53 10.44 5.37
N ALA A 36 -8.32 9.86 6.29
CA ALA A 36 -7.84 9.48 7.62
C ALA A 36 -6.67 8.48 7.56
N THR A 37 -6.69 7.55 6.60
CA THR A 37 -5.57 6.60 6.40
C THR A 37 -4.32 7.32 5.86
N LYS A 38 -4.50 8.27 4.94
CA LYS A 38 -3.41 9.11 4.44
C LYS A 38 -2.78 9.93 5.56
N ASP A 39 -3.62 10.52 6.41
CA ASP A 39 -3.19 11.32 7.55
C ASP A 39 -2.44 10.46 8.58
N ALA A 40 -2.88 9.22 8.82
CA ALA A 40 -2.14 8.28 9.67
C ALA A 40 -0.73 7.98 9.15
N GLY A 41 -0.54 7.93 7.83
CA GLY A 41 0.78 7.82 7.21
C GLY A 41 1.64 9.07 7.44
N THR A 42 1.07 10.26 7.27
CA THR A 42 1.74 11.54 7.55
C THR A 42 2.15 11.65 9.02
N ILE A 43 1.26 11.31 9.94
CA ILE A 43 1.52 11.29 11.40
C ILE A 43 2.66 10.32 11.75
N SER A 44 2.81 9.25 10.97
CA SER A 44 3.91 8.28 11.12
C SER A 44 5.23 8.74 10.48
N GLY A 45 5.30 9.99 9.99
CA GLY A 45 6.50 10.57 9.40
C GLY A 45 6.81 10.03 8.01
N MET A 46 5.79 9.67 7.23
CA MET A 46 5.91 9.23 5.84
C MET A 46 5.04 10.10 4.93
N ASN A 47 5.56 10.48 3.78
CA ASN A 47 4.81 11.03 2.67
C ASN A 47 4.06 9.91 1.95
N VAL A 48 2.73 9.94 2.01
CA VAL A 48 1.88 8.94 1.37
C VAL A 48 1.68 9.33 -0.10
N LEU A 49 2.50 8.72 -0.98
CA LEU A 49 2.48 8.98 -2.43
C LEU A 49 1.17 8.53 -3.08
N ARG A 50 0.62 7.41 -2.61
CA ARG A 50 -0.62 6.85 -3.14
C ARG A 50 -1.33 6.02 -2.07
N ILE A 51 -2.64 6.15 -2.04
CA ILE A 51 -3.53 5.16 -1.43
C ILE A 51 -3.99 4.22 -2.55
N ILE A 52 -3.77 2.91 -2.37
CA ILE A 52 -4.17 1.90 -3.35
C ILE A 52 -5.22 0.97 -2.77
N ASN A 53 -6.18 0.54 -3.58
CA ASN A 53 -7.15 -0.46 -3.16
C ASN A 53 -6.45 -1.80 -2.96
N GLU A 54 -6.73 -2.48 -1.85
CA GLU A 54 -6.21 -3.82 -1.54
C GLU A 54 -6.37 -4.83 -2.69
N PRO A 55 -7.57 -5.02 -3.30
CA PRO A 55 -7.70 -5.97 -4.39
C PRO A 55 -6.89 -5.56 -5.63
N THR A 56 -6.69 -4.25 -5.86
CA THR A 56 -5.83 -3.79 -6.95
C THR A 56 -4.35 -4.09 -6.67
N ALA A 57 -3.89 -3.91 -5.44
CA ALA A 57 -2.53 -4.29 -5.05
C ALA A 57 -2.31 -5.81 -5.20
N ALA A 58 -3.29 -6.63 -4.81
CA ALA A 58 -3.25 -8.07 -4.99
C ALA A 58 -3.26 -8.47 -6.49
N ALA A 59 -4.04 -7.78 -7.32
CA ALA A 59 -4.04 -8.01 -8.78
C ALA A 59 -2.68 -7.71 -9.41
N ILE A 60 -2.04 -6.61 -9.00
CA ILE A 60 -0.69 -6.25 -9.46
C ILE A 60 0.31 -7.34 -9.05
N ALA A 61 0.30 -7.76 -7.78
CA ALA A 61 1.17 -8.81 -7.29
C ALA A 61 0.98 -10.13 -8.08
N TYR A 62 -0.28 -10.53 -8.30
CA TYR A 62 -0.61 -11.70 -9.12
C TYR A 62 -0.10 -11.57 -10.56
N GLY A 63 -0.21 -10.39 -11.16
CA GLY A 63 0.23 -10.12 -12.53
C GLY A 63 1.75 -10.12 -12.72
N LEU A 64 2.52 -9.74 -11.69
CA LEU A 64 3.99 -9.64 -11.78
C LEU A 64 4.68 -11.00 -11.98
N ASP A 65 4.22 -12.05 -11.28
CA ASP A 65 4.83 -13.38 -11.37
C ASP A 65 4.34 -14.18 -12.60
N LYS A 66 3.16 -13.83 -13.12
CA LYS A 66 2.56 -14.55 -14.23
C LYS A 66 3.05 -13.96 -15.55
N LYS A 67 4.12 -14.55 -16.12
CA LYS A 67 4.59 -14.35 -17.52
C LYS A 67 3.57 -14.80 -18.60
N GLY A 68 2.28 -14.83 -18.28
CA GLY A 68 1.23 -15.22 -19.20
C GLY A 68 0.95 -14.09 -20.17
N SER A 69 1.29 -14.28 -21.43
CA SER A 69 0.89 -13.39 -22.52
C SER A 69 -0.64 -13.39 -22.68
N GLY A 70 -1.28 -12.24 -22.51
CA GLY A 70 -2.69 -12.02 -22.84
C GLY A 70 -3.55 -11.45 -21.71
N GLU A 71 -4.67 -10.85 -22.10
CA GLU A 71 -5.69 -10.32 -21.19
C GLU A 71 -6.36 -11.45 -20.40
N ARG A 72 -6.60 -11.23 -19.10
CA ARG A 72 -7.21 -12.22 -18.20
C ARG A 72 -8.15 -11.53 -17.23
N ASN A 73 -9.30 -12.14 -17.01
CA ASN A 73 -10.21 -11.77 -15.93
C ASN A 73 -9.77 -12.46 -14.65
N VAL A 74 -9.63 -11.69 -13.56
CA VAL A 74 -9.21 -12.18 -12.25
C VAL A 74 -10.22 -11.71 -11.22
N LEU A 75 -10.71 -12.64 -10.40
CA LEU A 75 -11.58 -12.35 -9.27
C LEU A 75 -10.74 -12.32 -7.99
N ILE A 76 -10.86 -11.25 -7.22
CA ILE A 76 -10.22 -11.08 -5.92
C ILE A 76 -11.34 -10.84 -4.93
N TYR A 77 -11.40 -11.68 -3.90
CA TYR A 77 -12.44 -11.72 -2.89
C TYR A 77 -11.80 -11.63 -1.51
#